data_AF-A0A1E7RQS8-F1
#
_entry.id   AF-A0A1E7RQS8-F1
#
_cell.length_a   1.000
_cell.length_b   1.000
_cell.length_c   1.000
_cell.angle_alpha   90.00
_cell.angle_beta   90.00
_cell.angle_gamma   90.00
#
_symmetry.space_group_name_H-M   'P 1'
#
loop_
_entity.id
_entity.type
_entity.pdbx_description
1 polymer ?
#
loop_
_entity_poly.entity_id
_entity_poly.type
_entity_poly.pdbx_seq_one_letter_code
_entity_poly.pdbx_strand_id
1 'polypeptide(L)'
;MLQRWLVGLLIGALLMVGLRGIAKDIHFDSSLLRKAFDADAGWTESVPPEVVEARELLSHHGDASVPVALAPGLWEDPLVRERLWDGLYPRRVHWADKGLMLWRTPGPQQPNCTEISRSERIVLVDCH
;
A
#
# COMPACT_ATOMS: atom_id res chain seq x y z
N MET A 1 47.75 16.69 12.91
CA MET A 1 46.26 16.68 13.03
C MET A 1 45.58 17.71 12.11
N LEU A 2 46.06 18.96 12.05
CA LEU A 2 45.50 20.03 11.20
C LEU A 2 45.38 19.66 9.70
N GLN A 3 46.38 18.97 9.16
CA GLN A 3 46.44 18.58 7.74
C GLN A 3 45.37 17.54 7.35
N ARG A 4 44.99 16.63 8.26
CA ARG A 4 43.90 15.66 8.03
C ARG A 4 42.53 16.34 7.99
N TRP A 5 42.35 17.38 8.80
CA TRP A 5 41.12 18.18 8.85
C TRP A 5 40.93 19.00 7.57
N LEU A 6 42.00 19.63 7.08
CA LEU A 6 42.00 20.37 5.82
C LEU A 6 41.68 19.48 4.62
N VAL A 7 42.25 18.27 4.57
CA VAL A 7 41.96 17.30 3.51
C VAL A 7 40.50 16.85 3.57
N GLY A 8 39.95 16.60 4.76
CA GLY A 8 38.53 16.27 4.93
C GLY A 8 37.60 17.39 4.44
N LEU A 9 37.92 18.65 4.76
CA LEU A 9 37.19 19.82 4.29
C LEU A 9 37.26 19.98 2.77
N LEU A 10 38.44 19.78 2.17
CA LEU A 10 38.63 19.87 0.72
C LEU A 10 37.85 18.78 -0.02
N ILE A 11 37.87 17.54 0.48
CA ILE A 11 37.11 16.43 -0.09
C ILE A 11 35.61 16.70 0.04
N GLY A 12 35.14 17.16 1.20
CA GLY A 12 33.74 17.53 1.42
C GLY A 12 33.27 18.66 0.50
N ALA A 13 34.11 19.67 0.28
CA ALA A 13 33.83 20.77 -0.64
C ALA A 13 33.76 20.30 -2.10
N LEU A 14 34.70 19.45 -2.54
CA LEU A 14 34.71 18.85 -3.87
C LEU A 14 33.47 17.97 -4.13
N LEU A 15 33.07 17.17 -3.14
CA LEU A 15 31.84 16.38 -3.19
C LEU A 15 30.60 17.25 -3.34
N MET A 16 30.48 18.31 -2.54
CA MET A 16 29.37 19.26 -2.62
C MET A 16 29.29 19.94 -3.99
N VAL A 17 30.43 20.36 -4.55
CA VAL A 17 30.47 20.97 -5.89
C VAL A 17 30.10 19.96 -6.98
N GLY A 18 30.63 18.72 -6.90
CA GLY A 18 30.31 17.65 -7.84
C GLY A 18 28.83 17.27 -7.82
N LEU A 19 28.25 17.08 -6.64
CA LEU A 19 26.82 16.80 -6.45
C LEU A 19 25.94 17.92 -6.99
N ARG A 20 26.36 19.18 -6.80
CA ARG A 20 25.61 20.35 -7.30
C ARG A 20 25.67 20.47 -8.82
N GLY A 21 26.78 20.08 -9.45
CA GLY A 21 26.90 19.98 -10.91
C GLY A 21 25.99 18.90 -11.48
N ILE A 22 26.03 17.69 -10.90
CA ILE A 22 25.17 16.55 -11.27
C ILE A 22 23.69 16.92 -11.13
N ALA A 23 23.28 17.57 -10.04
CA ALA A 23 21.91 18.01 -9.83
C ALA A 23 21.44 19.03 -10.89
N LYS A 24 22.36 19.87 -11.40
CA LYS A 24 22.05 20.89 -12.42
C LYS A 24 21.89 20.28 -13.80
N ASP A 25 22.69 19.27 -14.14
CA ASP A 25 22.65 18.63 -15.46
C ASP A 25 21.47 17.65 -15.62
N ILE A 26 20.96 17.09 -14.53
CA ILE A 26 19.92 16.04 -14.58
C ILE A 26 18.48 16.59 -14.61
N HIS A 27 18.25 17.91 -14.58
CA HIS A 27 16.89 18.48 -14.40
C HIS A 27 16.19 17.82 -13.20
N PHE A 28 16.92 17.69 -12.09
CA PHE A 28 16.44 16.97 -10.92
C PHE A 28 15.30 17.76 -10.26
N ASP A 29 14.07 17.32 -10.49
CA ASP A 29 12.90 17.97 -9.89
C ASP A 29 12.80 17.58 -8.41
N SER A 30 13.33 18.46 -7.56
CA SER A 30 13.26 18.33 -6.10
C SER A 30 11.82 18.17 -5.58
N SER A 31 10.82 18.67 -6.30
CA SER A 31 9.41 18.50 -5.93
C SER A 31 8.93 17.07 -6.20
N LEU A 32 9.44 16.44 -7.25
CA LEU A 32 9.13 15.05 -7.63
C LEU A 32 9.82 14.07 -6.67
N LEU A 33 11.06 14.38 -6.26
CA LEU A 33 11.75 13.64 -5.21
C LEU A 33 10.99 13.72 -3.88
N ARG A 34 10.46 14.91 -3.54
CA ARG A 34 9.68 15.10 -2.31
C ARG A 34 8.39 14.28 -2.32
N LYS A 35 7.70 14.21 -3.47
CA LYS A 35 6.51 13.35 -3.67
C LYS A 35 6.82 11.86 -3.52
N ALA A 36 8.01 11.42 -3.90
CA ALA A 36 8.43 10.03 -3.69
C ALA A 36 8.60 9.66 -2.22
N PHE A 37 8.72 10.65 -1.32
CA PHE A 37 8.78 10.45 0.12
C PHE A 37 7.45 10.73 0.85
N ASP A 38 6.39 11.12 0.14
CA ASP A 38 5.05 11.16 0.73
C ASP A 38 4.59 9.74 1.05
N ALA A 39 3.97 9.56 2.22
CA ALA A 39 3.64 8.23 2.77
C ALA A 39 2.74 7.40 1.86
N ASP A 40 1.98 8.05 0.97
CA ASP A 40 1.14 7.38 -0.02
C ASP A 40 1.74 7.41 -1.42
N ALA A 41 2.65 8.33 -1.76
CA ALA A 41 3.30 8.47 -3.08
C ALA A 41 2.37 8.27 -4.31
N GLY A 42 1.07 8.57 -4.21
CA GLY A 42 0.08 8.33 -5.27
C GLY A 42 -0.42 6.87 -5.37
N TRP A 43 -0.23 6.06 -4.33
CA TRP A 43 -0.61 4.65 -4.29
C TRP A 43 -2.10 4.49 -4.47
N THR A 44 -2.90 5.29 -3.76
CA THR A 44 -4.37 5.33 -3.86
C THR A 44 -4.88 5.52 -5.30
N GLU A 45 -4.17 6.30 -6.10
CA GLU A 45 -4.49 6.58 -7.50
C GLU A 45 -3.98 5.49 -8.45
N SER A 46 -3.04 4.66 -7.99
CA SER A 46 -2.35 3.63 -8.78
C SER A 46 -2.93 2.23 -8.63
N VAL A 47 -3.84 2.02 -7.66
CA VAL A 47 -4.48 0.74 -7.38
C VAL A 47 -5.98 0.80 -7.66
N PRO A 48 -6.62 -0.35 -7.93
CA PRO A 48 -8.08 -0.40 -8.04
C PRO A 48 -8.75 0.17 -6.77
N PRO A 49 -9.83 0.94 -6.92
CA PRO A 49 -10.53 1.55 -5.79
C PRO A 49 -10.98 0.54 -4.70
N GLU A 50 -11.27 -0.71 -5.10
CA GLU A 50 -11.56 -1.83 -4.20
C GLU A 50 -10.43 -2.12 -3.21
N VAL A 51 -9.18 -1.94 -3.62
CA VAL A 51 -8.00 -2.22 -2.80
C VAL A 51 -7.87 -1.17 -1.70
N VAL A 52 -8.10 0.09 -2.04
CA VAL A 52 -8.09 1.21 -1.08
C VAL A 52 -9.18 0.99 -0.03
N GLU A 53 -10.40 0.70 -0.46
CA GLU A 53 -11.53 0.48 0.44
C GLU A 53 -11.37 -0.76 1.31
N ALA A 54 -10.84 -1.85 0.76
CA ALA A 54 -10.54 -3.04 1.55
C ALA A 54 -9.50 -2.76 2.64
N ARG A 55 -8.45 -1.99 2.32
CA ARG A 55 -7.41 -1.59 3.29
C ARG A 55 -7.98 -0.70 4.38
N GLU A 56 -8.83 0.25 4.00
CA GLU A 56 -9.52 1.14 4.95
C GLU A 56 -10.48 0.37 5.86
N LEU A 57 -11.30 -0.53 5.32
CA LEU A 57 -12.20 -1.36 6.13
C LEU A 57 -11.42 -2.22 7.13
N LEU A 58 -10.34 -2.86 6.68
CA LEU A 58 -9.53 -3.75 7.51
C LEU A 58 -8.64 -3.02 8.53
N SER A 59 -8.30 -1.75 8.31
CA SER A 59 -7.56 -0.94 9.28
C SER A 59 -8.44 -0.54 10.47
N HIS A 60 -9.74 -0.39 10.26
CA HIS A 60 -10.71 -0.04 11.30
C HIS A 60 -11.31 -1.26 12.03
N HIS A 61 -11.42 -2.40 11.34
CA HIS A 61 -12.25 -3.52 11.82
C HIS A 61 -11.54 -4.87 11.94
N GLY A 62 -10.21 -4.95 11.83
CA GLY A 62 -9.52 -6.24 11.90
C GLY A 62 -8.14 -6.23 12.54
N ASP A 63 -7.84 -7.28 13.30
CA ASP A 63 -6.46 -7.60 13.72
C ASP A 63 -5.63 -8.02 12.50
N ALA A 64 -4.52 -7.35 12.24
CA ALA A 64 -3.61 -7.62 11.12
C ALA A 64 -3.05 -9.06 11.11
N SER A 65 -3.07 -9.76 12.26
CA SER A 65 -2.63 -11.15 12.37
C SER A 65 -3.62 -12.16 11.76
N VAL A 66 -4.89 -11.79 11.64
CA VAL A 66 -5.97 -12.68 11.17
C VAL A 66 -5.99 -12.68 9.64
N PRO A 67 -5.86 -13.84 8.96
CA PRO A 67 -5.95 -13.91 7.51
C PRO A 67 -7.35 -13.51 7.04
N VAL A 68 -7.45 -12.94 5.85
CA VAL A 68 -8.72 -12.57 5.22
C VAL A 68 -8.94 -13.37 3.95
N ALA A 69 -10.16 -13.88 3.77
CA ALA A 69 -10.55 -14.54 2.54
C ALA A 69 -11.11 -13.54 1.51
N LEU A 70 -10.83 -13.80 0.24
CA LEU A 70 -11.52 -13.11 -0.86
C LEU A 70 -12.67 -13.97 -1.35
N ALA A 71 -13.85 -13.36 -1.43
CA ALA A 71 -15.04 -13.99 -1.98
C ALA A 71 -14.97 -14.19 -3.50
N PRO A 72 -15.89 -15.01 -4.06
CA PRO A 72 -16.15 -15.01 -5.48
C PRO A 72 -16.47 -13.59 -5.99
N GLY A 73 -15.86 -13.19 -7.09
CA GLY A 73 -15.85 -11.85 -7.68
C GLY A 73 -14.57 -11.06 -7.39
N LEU A 74 -13.93 -11.23 -6.23
CA LEU A 74 -12.64 -10.59 -5.91
C LEU A 74 -11.45 -11.51 -6.19
N TRP A 75 -11.62 -12.82 -5.99
CA TRP A 75 -10.54 -13.79 -6.21
C TRP A 75 -10.27 -14.04 -7.69
N GLU A 76 -11.31 -13.99 -8.52
CA GLU A 76 -11.27 -14.31 -9.95
C GLU A 76 -10.73 -13.15 -10.79
N ASP A 77 -10.76 -11.93 -10.26
CA ASP A 77 -10.16 -10.73 -10.85
C ASP A 77 -8.65 -10.72 -10.54
N PRO A 78 -7.76 -11.08 -11.49
CA PRO A 78 -6.34 -11.27 -11.19
C PRO A 78 -5.65 -9.97 -10.76
N LEU A 79 -6.06 -8.84 -11.36
CA LEU A 79 -5.49 -7.54 -11.06
C LEU A 79 -5.86 -7.09 -9.65
N VAL A 80 -7.14 -7.20 -9.29
CA VAL A 80 -7.60 -6.85 -7.93
C VAL A 80 -6.97 -7.78 -6.91
N ARG A 81 -6.90 -9.09 -7.18
CA ARG A 81 -6.28 -10.06 -6.28
C ARG A 81 -4.81 -9.76 -6.01
N GLU A 82 -4.01 -9.51 -7.06
CA GLU A 82 -2.58 -9.18 -6.91
C GLU A 82 -2.39 -7.88 -6.12
N ARG A 83 -3.20 -6.85 -6.42
CA ARG A 83 -3.10 -5.57 -5.72
C ARG A 83 -3.60 -5.63 -4.27
N LEU A 84 -4.56 -6.50 -3.96
CA LEU A 84 -4.97 -6.79 -2.58
C LEU A 84 -3.88 -7.50 -1.79
N TRP A 85 -3.13 -8.41 -2.42
CA TRP A 85 -1.98 -9.05 -1.77
C TRP A 85 -0.93 -8.02 -1.32
N ASP A 86 -0.60 -7.07 -2.17
CA ASP A 86 0.34 -6.00 -1.84
C ASP A 86 -0.27 -4.98 -0.87
N GLY A 87 -1.50 -4.55 -1.15
CA GLY A 87 -2.18 -3.47 -0.43
C GLY A 87 -2.60 -3.83 1.00
N LEU A 88 -2.77 -5.13 1.30
CA LEU A 88 -3.19 -5.60 2.61
C LEU A 88 -2.05 -6.11 3.48
N TYR A 89 -0.80 -6.10 2.99
CA TYR A 89 0.35 -6.48 3.80
C TYR A 89 0.41 -5.68 5.12
N PRO A 90 0.65 -6.32 6.29
CA PRO A 90 1.13 -7.70 6.48
C PRO A 90 0.05 -8.79 6.56
N ARG A 91 -1.22 -8.45 6.35
CA ARG A 91 -2.32 -9.42 6.43
C ARG A 91 -2.23 -10.42 5.29
N ARG A 92 -2.40 -11.70 5.62
CA ARG A 92 -2.44 -12.76 4.60
C ARG A 92 -3.80 -12.81 3.92
N VAL A 93 -3.77 -12.94 2.60
CA VAL A 93 -4.96 -13.06 1.75
C VAL A 93 -5.02 -14.48 1.19
N HIS A 94 -6.18 -15.11 1.24
CA HIS A 94 -6.37 -16.48 0.75
C HIS A 94 -7.77 -16.69 0.15
N TRP A 95 -7.99 -17.85 -0.44
CA TRP A 95 -9.32 -18.31 -0.82
C TRP A 95 -9.92 -19.18 0.29
N ALA A 96 -11.14 -18.85 0.74
CA ALA A 96 -11.95 -19.67 1.63
C ALA A 96 -13.43 -19.30 1.48
N ASP A 97 -14.33 -20.16 1.96
CA ASP A 97 -15.77 -19.97 1.98
C ASP A 97 -16.34 -19.61 3.37
N LYS A 98 -15.45 -19.45 4.37
CA LYS A 98 -15.80 -19.13 5.77
C LYS A 98 -14.73 -18.27 6.45
N GLY A 99 -15.11 -17.69 7.59
CA GLY A 99 -14.31 -16.76 8.40
C GLY A 99 -14.45 -15.32 7.94
N LEU A 100 -13.44 -14.51 8.26
CA LEU A 100 -13.37 -13.10 7.86
C LEU A 100 -13.14 -12.98 6.35
N MET A 101 -14.06 -12.33 5.64
CA MET A 101 -14.06 -12.27 4.17
C MET A 101 -14.32 -10.87 3.64
N LEU A 102 -13.64 -10.53 2.54
CA LEU A 102 -13.97 -9.39 1.70
C LEU A 102 -14.84 -9.84 0.54
N TRP A 103 -15.93 -9.10 0.31
CA TRP A 103 -16.87 -9.28 -0.78
C TRP A 103 -16.99 -7.98 -1.59
N ARG A 104 -17.34 -8.09 -2.88
CA ARG A 104 -17.86 -6.92 -3.61
C ARG A 104 -19.28 -6.61 -3.14
N THR A 105 -19.63 -5.33 -3.08
CA THR A 105 -21.03 -4.88 -2.94
C THR A 105 -21.89 -5.54 -4.02
N PRO A 106 -23.08 -6.08 -3.71
CA PRO A 106 -23.86 -5.88 -2.47
C PRO A 106 -23.44 -6.70 -1.24
N GLY A 107 -22.51 -7.65 -1.37
CA GLY A 107 -22.13 -8.60 -0.32
C GLY A 107 -22.74 -9.99 -0.55
N PRO A 108 -22.47 -10.97 0.34
CA PRO A 108 -23.03 -12.31 0.22
C PRO A 108 -24.55 -12.31 0.44
N GLN A 109 -25.28 -13.09 -0.36
CA GLN A 109 -26.71 -13.38 -0.13
C GLN A 109 -26.91 -14.62 0.78
N GLN A 110 -25.85 -15.08 1.45
CA GLN A 110 -25.85 -16.33 2.21
C GLN A 110 -26.28 -16.08 3.67
N PRO A 111 -27.11 -16.97 4.26
CA PRO A 111 -27.65 -16.76 5.61
C PRO A 111 -26.60 -16.88 6.73
N ASN A 112 -25.43 -17.46 6.46
CA ASN A 112 -24.40 -17.71 7.47
C ASN A 112 -23.30 -16.63 7.50
N CYS A 113 -23.51 -15.48 6.85
CA CYS A 113 -22.54 -14.39 6.84
C CYS A 113 -23.11 -13.16 7.57
N THR A 114 -22.33 -12.61 8.50
CA THR A 114 -22.65 -11.39 9.21
C THR A 114 -21.84 -10.23 8.63
N GLU A 115 -22.50 -9.15 8.22
CA GLU A 115 -21.82 -7.93 7.80
C GLU A 115 -21.17 -7.24 9.00
N ILE A 116 -19.86 -6.99 8.91
CA ILE A 116 -19.08 -6.24 9.90
C ILE A 116 -19.06 -4.76 9.53
N SER A 117 -18.75 -4.47 8.27
CA SER A 117 -18.61 -3.09 7.77
C SER A 117 -18.69 -3.05 6.25
N ARG A 118 -18.95 -1.87 5.69
CA ARG A 118 -19.27 -1.66 4.26
C ARG A 118 -18.72 -0.34 3.76
N SER A 119 -18.19 -0.36 2.54
CA SER A 119 -17.90 0.80 1.71
C SER A 119 -18.79 0.79 0.45
N GLU A 120 -18.46 1.65 -0.51
CA GLU A 120 -19.14 1.69 -1.81
C GLU A 120 -19.01 0.36 -2.57
N ARG A 121 -17.79 -0.18 -2.70
CA ARG A 121 -17.49 -1.34 -3.55
C ARG A 121 -17.18 -2.62 -2.77
N ILE A 122 -16.87 -2.52 -1.48
CA ILE A 122 -16.42 -3.64 -0.66
C ILE A 122 -17.25 -3.80 0.60
N VAL A 123 -17.49 -5.05 0.99
CA VAL A 123 -18.16 -5.41 2.24
C VAL A 123 -17.24 -6.37 2.99
N LEU A 124 -16.99 -6.07 4.26
CA LEU A 124 -16.31 -6.96 5.19
C LEU A 124 -17.36 -7.77 5.95
N VAL A 125 -17.25 -9.08 5.89
CA VAL A 125 -18.18 -10.00 6.54
C VAL A 125 -17.43 -11.07 7.34
N ASP A 126 -18.12 -11.70 8.28
CA ASP A 126 -17.68 -12.95 8.93
C ASP A 126 -18.68 -14.06 8.62
N CYS A 127 -18.22 -15.14 7.99
CA CYS A 127 -19.04 -16.26 7.55
C CYS A 127 -18.77 -17.52 8.39
N HIS A 128 -19.80 -18.30 8.71
CA HIS A 128 -19.71 -19.49 9.58
C HIS A 128 -20.18 -20.80 8.93
#